data_AF-A0A918CN13-F1
#
_entry.id   AF-A0A918CN13-F1
#
_cell.length_a   1.000
_cell.length_b   1.000
_cell.length_c   1.000
_cell.angle_alpha   90.00
_cell.angle_beta   90.00
_cell.angle_gamma   90.00
#
_symmetry.space_group_name_H-M   'P 1'
#
loop_
_entity.id
_entity.type
_entity.pdbx_description
1 polymer ?
#
loop_
_entity_poly.entity_id
_entity_poly.type
_entity_poly.pdbx_seq_one_letter_code
_entity_poly.pdbx_strand_id
1 'polypeptide(L)'
;MTTPLDAVYRERAHLTAALSKLFPASLEDHIPAEGEEWDPDWTTVLIVDLPTGQVSWHIASWDLELFAHLPRNAGRVWDGHTTPEKYARLDALEGLPRTIPLDLAQVVVSVGEGHWGATEALDAEGHGREAVENVRRTLERFGLPDEPREMHGVFTEDGRLIALSGMSPNSPQVARGLTAAWNLLRQFCQAALDAAKTQL
;
A
#
# COMPACT_ATOMS: atom_id res chain seq x y z
N MET A 1 31.27 -14.41 -16.96
CA MET A 1 30.26 -15.46 -16.75
C MET A 1 29.83 -15.32 -15.29
N THR A 2 28.55 -15.12 -15.01
CA THR A 2 28.02 -15.09 -13.64
C THR A 2 28.22 -16.47 -13.01
N THR A 3 28.79 -16.50 -11.80
CA THR A 3 28.93 -17.73 -11.04
C THR A 3 27.56 -18.21 -10.55
N PRO A 4 27.40 -19.50 -10.18
CA PRO A 4 26.17 -19.96 -9.53
C PRO A 4 25.83 -19.16 -8.27
N LEU A 5 26.85 -18.67 -7.54
CA LEU A 5 26.66 -17.84 -6.37
C LEU A 5 26.11 -16.45 -6.72
N ASP A 6 26.62 -15.83 -7.78
CA ASP A 6 26.12 -14.53 -8.27
C ASP A 6 24.65 -14.64 -8.70
N ALA A 7 24.27 -15.76 -9.32
CA ALA A 7 22.88 -16.02 -9.69
C ALA A 7 21.95 -16.08 -8.46
N VAL A 8 22.37 -16.75 -7.39
CA VAL A 8 21.61 -16.82 -6.12
C VAL A 8 21.48 -15.45 -5.47
N TYR A 9 22.57 -14.66 -5.45
CA TYR A 9 22.53 -13.31 -4.90
C TYR A 9 21.62 -12.39 -5.70
N ARG A 10 21.65 -12.49 -7.03
CA ARG A 10 20.76 -11.72 -7.90
C ARG A 10 19.30 -12.12 -7.72
N GLU A 11 19.00 -13.40 -7.60
CA GLU A 11 17.64 -13.89 -7.29
C GLU A 11 17.15 -13.36 -5.93
N ARG A 12 18.01 -13.40 -4.90
CA ARG A 12 17.72 -12.78 -3.60
C ARG A 12 17.45 -11.28 -3.74
N ALA A 13 18.26 -10.56 -4.53
CA ALA A 13 18.11 -9.13 -4.75
C ALA A 13 16.77 -8.80 -5.43
N HIS A 14 16.31 -9.62 -6.38
CA HIS A 14 14.97 -9.46 -6.97
C HIS A 14 13.85 -9.61 -5.93
N LEU A 15 13.95 -10.60 -5.03
CA LEU A 15 12.95 -10.81 -3.98
C LEU A 15 12.93 -9.69 -2.94
N THR A 16 14.11 -9.22 -2.51
CA THR A 16 14.18 -8.11 -1.55
C THR A 16 13.80 -6.77 -2.18
N ALA A 17 14.08 -6.56 -3.48
CA ALA A 17 13.56 -5.43 -4.25
C ALA A 17 12.03 -5.44 -4.31
N ALA A 18 11.41 -6.60 -4.56
CA ALA A 18 9.95 -6.73 -4.50
C ALA A 18 9.40 -6.42 -3.09
N LEU A 19 10.02 -6.95 -2.04
CA LEU A 19 9.62 -6.68 -0.65
C LEU A 19 9.68 -5.18 -0.31
N SER A 20 10.72 -4.47 -0.76
CA SER A 20 10.88 -3.03 -0.54
C SER A 20 9.81 -2.15 -1.18
N LYS A 21 8.99 -2.71 -2.09
CA LYS A 21 7.85 -1.99 -2.68
C LYS A 21 6.59 -2.10 -1.82
N LEU A 22 6.58 -3.04 -0.87
CA LEU A 22 5.44 -3.32 0.01
C LEU A 22 5.56 -2.61 1.36
N PHE A 23 6.78 -2.34 1.81
CA PHE A 23 7.06 -1.77 3.12
C PHE A 23 8.00 -0.57 3.02
N PRO A 24 7.95 0.39 3.97
CA PRO A 24 8.91 1.48 4.03
C PRO A 24 10.34 0.96 4.01
N ALA A 25 11.14 1.48 3.08
CA ALA A 25 12.51 1.02 2.88
C ALA A 25 13.40 2.15 2.35
N SER A 26 14.71 1.99 2.52
CA SER A 26 15.73 2.80 1.88
C SER A 26 17.03 2.00 1.69
N LEU A 27 17.87 2.49 0.80
CA LEU A 27 19.27 2.06 0.71
C LEU A 27 20.10 2.97 1.61
N GLU A 28 20.92 2.38 2.47
CA GLU A 28 21.81 3.10 3.37
C GLU A 28 23.24 2.59 3.17
N ASP A 29 24.23 3.46 3.38
CA ASP A 29 25.62 3.05 3.35
C ASP A 29 25.96 2.20 4.60
N HIS A 30 26.70 1.13 4.38
CA HIS A 30 27.23 0.31 5.47
C HIS A 30 28.19 1.15 6.32
N ILE A 31 28.02 1.08 7.64
CA ILE A 31 28.91 1.72 8.60
C ILE A 31 29.80 0.61 9.19
N PRO A 32 31.05 0.47 8.73
CA PRO A 32 31.97 -0.55 9.24
C PRO A 32 32.38 -0.26 10.68
N ALA A 33 32.60 -1.30 11.47
CA ALA A 33 33.25 -1.15 12.77
C ALA A 33 34.71 -0.73 12.59
N GLU A 34 35.30 -0.14 13.64
CA GLU A 34 36.71 0.27 13.60
C GLU A 34 37.62 -0.94 13.30
N GLY A 35 38.41 -0.83 12.23
CA GLY A 35 39.34 -1.88 11.79
C GLY A 35 38.71 -2.97 10.92
N GLU A 36 37.43 -2.85 10.55
CA GLU A 36 36.74 -3.81 9.70
C GLU A 36 36.93 -3.48 8.22
N GLU A 37 37.53 -4.41 7.45
CA GLU A 37 37.61 -4.30 5.99
C GLU A 37 36.40 -4.99 5.34
N TRP A 38 35.73 -4.26 4.43
CA TRP A 38 34.59 -4.76 3.67
C TRP A 38 34.88 -4.70 2.17
N ASP A 39 34.31 -5.65 1.44
CA ASP A 39 34.29 -5.61 -0.01
C ASP A 39 33.51 -4.35 -0.48
N PRO A 40 34.13 -3.46 -1.26
CA PRO A 40 33.49 -2.24 -1.77
C PRO A 40 32.17 -2.52 -2.50
N ASP A 41 32.04 -3.67 -3.17
CA ASP A 41 30.84 -4.04 -3.91
C ASP A 41 29.65 -4.37 -3.01
N TRP A 42 29.88 -4.59 -1.71
CA TRP A 42 28.85 -4.96 -0.73
C TRP A 42 28.63 -3.88 0.33
N THR A 43 28.94 -2.62 0.04
CA THR A 43 28.83 -1.51 1.00
C THR A 43 27.45 -0.86 1.06
N THR A 44 26.50 -1.25 0.20
CA THR A 44 25.12 -0.73 0.27
C THR A 44 24.21 -1.72 1.00
N VAL A 45 23.44 -1.23 1.96
CA VAL A 45 22.49 -2.02 2.76
C VAL A 45 21.07 -1.59 2.44
N LEU A 46 20.23 -2.54 2.03
CA LEU A 46 18.79 -2.35 2.04
C LEU A 46 18.28 -2.50 3.48
N ILE A 47 17.57 -1.49 3.98
CA ILE A 47 16.85 -1.57 5.25
C ILE A 47 15.35 -1.45 4.97
N VAL A 48 14.57 -2.38 5.53
CA VAL A 48 13.10 -2.44 5.40
C VAL A 48 12.47 -2.48 6.78
N ASP A 49 11.47 -1.63 7.03
CA ASP A 49 10.71 -1.59 8.27
C ASP A 49 9.44 -2.43 8.12
N LEU A 50 9.45 -3.65 8.67
CA LEU A 50 8.25 -4.51 8.72
C LEU A 50 7.42 -4.17 9.97
N PRO A 51 6.11 -4.48 9.97
CA PRO A 51 5.30 -4.44 11.20
C PRO A 51 5.84 -5.31 12.34
N THR A 52 6.62 -6.35 12.00
CA THR A 52 7.25 -7.29 12.94
C THR A 52 8.65 -6.88 13.36
N GLY A 53 9.20 -5.78 12.83
CA GLY A 53 10.54 -5.28 13.13
C GLY A 53 11.40 -5.04 11.87
N GLN A 54 12.54 -4.40 12.05
CA GLN A 54 13.44 -4.07 10.94
C GLN A 54 14.11 -5.33 10.35
N VAL A 55 14.38 -5.34 9.06
CA VAL A 55 15.19 -6.37 8.39
C VAL A 55 16.17 -5.71 7.42
N SER A 56 17.35 -6.31 7.23
CA SER A 56 18.36 -5.76 6.33
C SER A 56 19.14 -6.81 5.52
N TRP A 57 19.66 -6.35 4.38
CA TRP A 57 20.54 -7.12 3.49
C TRP A 57 21.54 -6.21 2.79
N HIS A 58 22.80 -6.61 2.74
CA HIS A 58 23.76 -6.01 1.81
C HIS A 58 23.38 -6.36 0.36
N ILE A 59 23.46 -5.36 -0.50
CA ILE A 59 23.13 -5.42 -1.93
C ILE A 59 24.42 -5.17 -2.71
N ALA A 60 24.70 -6.06 -3.66
CA ALA A 60 25.84 -5.92 -4.54
C ALA A 60 25.71 -4.69 -5.45
N SER A 61 26.83 -4.04 -5.75
CA SER A 61 26.90 -2.82 -6.58
C SER A 61 26.20 -2.97 -7.94
N TRP A 62 26.27 -4.16 -8.55
CA TRP A 62 25.67 -4.50 -9.85
C TRP A 62 24.20 -4.94 -9.82
N ASP A 63 23.57 -4.99 -8.64
CA ASP A 63 22.12 -5.24 -8.50
C ASP A 63 21.36 -3.98 -8.03
N LEU A 64 22.07 -2.86 -7.83
CA LEU A 64 21.49 -1.60 -7.36
C LEU A 64 20.43 -1.03 -8.30
N GLU A 65 20.47 -1.38 -9.60
CA GLU A 65 19.45 -0.99 -10.58
C GLU A 65 18.06 -1.52 -10.23
N LEU A 66 17.96 -2.65 -9.52
CA LEU A 66 16.69 -3.24 -9.08
C LEU A 66 15.98 -2.38 -8.02
N PHE A 67 16.72 -1.48 -7.38
CA PHE A 67 16.28 -0.64 -6.27
C PHE A 67 16.17 0.85 -6.64
N ALA A 68 16.17 1.18 -7.94
CA ALA A 68 16.12 2.56 -8.44
C ALA A 68 14.90 3.37 -7.94
N HIS A 69 13.85 2.70 -7.42
CA HIS A 69 12.68 3.34 -6.82
C HIS A 69 12.89 3.79 -5.36
N LEU A 70 13.96 3.38 -4.69
CA LEU A 70 14.20 3.70 -3.28
C LEU A 70 15.05 4.96 -3.11
N PRO A 71 14.80 5.74 -2.03
CA PRO A 71 15.72 6.78 -1.63
C PRO A 71 17.03 6.18 -1.10
N ARG A 72 18.14 6.90 -1.31
CA ARG A 72 19.46 6.58 -0.73
C ARG A 72 19.73 7.48 0.47
N ASN A 73 20.39 6.94 1.49
CA ASN A 73 20.82 7.63 2.70
C ASN A 73 19.67 8.41 3.36
N ALA A 74 18.53 7.75 3.53
CA ALA A 74 17.32 8.35 4.09
C ALA A 74 17.37 8.42 5.63
N GLY A 75 18.47 7.97 6.24
CA GLY A 75 18.71 8.06 7.68
C GLY A 75 18.17 6.86 8.45
N ARG A 76 17.85 5.75 7.78
CA ARG A 76 17.59 4.48 8.50
C ARG A 76 18.90 3.95 9.08
N VAL A 77 18.83 3.47 10.31
CA VAL A 77 19.98 2.91 11.03
C VAL A 77 19.66 1.46 11.36
N TRP A 78 20.64 0.57 11.17
CA TRP A 78 20.51 -0.83 11.56
C TRP A 78 20.25 -0.95 13.07
N ASP A 79 19.20 -1.66 13.44
CA ASP A 79 18.73 -1.79 14.83
C ASP A 79 19.50 -2.84 15.66
N GLY A 80 20.57 -3.41 15.12
CA GLY A 80 21.40 -4.42 15.81
C GLY A 80 20.89 -5.85 15.70
N HIS A 81 19.86 -6.13 14.90
CA HIS A 81 19.31 -7.48 14.79
C HIS A 81 20.29 -8.51 14.22
N THR A 82 20.24 -9.71 14.77
CA THR A 82 20.93 -10.89 14.25
C THR A 82 20.19 -11.50 13.05
N THR A 83 20.88 -12.37 12.30
CA THR A 83 20.24 -13.10 11.19
C THR A 83 19.05 -13.98 11.64
N PRO A 84 19.12 -14.74 12.75
CA PRO A 84 17.96 -15.46 13.27
C PRO A 84 16.77 -14.54 13.63
N GLU A 85 17.02 -13.38 14.25
CA GLU A 85 15.97 -12.41 14.56
C GLU A 85 15.34 -11.86 13.29
N LYS A 86 16.15 -11.52 12.27
CA LYS A 86 15.65 -11.11 10.95
C LYS A 86 14.67 -12.13 10.37
N TYR A 87 15.03 -13.41 10.40
CA TYR A 87 14.18 -14.47 9.86
C TYR A 87 12.93 -14.69 10.70
N ALA A 88 13.04 -14.66 12.03
CA ALA A 88 11.86 -14.72 12.89
C ALA A 88 10.86 -13.58 12.61
N ARG A 89 11.34 -12.37 12.31
CA ARG A 89 10.50 -11.23 11.93
C ARG A 89 9.81 -11.46 10.58
N LEU A 90 10.50 -12.05 9.61
CA LEU A 90 9.94 -12.41 8.30
C LEU A 90 8.88 -13.52 8.43
N ASP A 91 9.15 -14.54 9.23
CA ASP A 91 8.22 -15.65 9.45
C ASP A 91 6.95 -15.20 10.18
N ALA A 92 7.09 -14.22 11.08
CA ALA A 92 5.97 -13.60 11.77
C ALA A 92 5.17 -12.62 10.89
N LEU A 93 5.63 -12.33 9.66
CA LEU A 93 4.93 -11.40 8.77
C LEU A 93 3.62 -12.03 8.29
N GLU A 94 2.52 -11.61 8.90
CA GLU A 94 1.20 -11.98 8.42
C GLU A 94 0.89 -11.22 7.13
N GLY A 95 0.48 -11.95 6.08
CA GLY A 95 -0.06 -11.33 4.87
C GLY A 95 -1.28 -10.46 5.18
N LEU A 96 -1.65 -9.59 4.23
CA LEU A 96 -2.88 -8.79 4.31
C LEU A 96 -4.11 -9.69 4.60
N PRO A 97 -5.16 -9.16 5.25
CA PRO A 97 -6.34 -9.93 5.65
C PRO A 97 -6.80 -10.88 4.54
N ARG A 98 -6.75 -12.19 4.81
CA ARG A 98 -6.81 -13.24 3.77
C ARG A 98 -8.21 -13.60 3.31
N THR A 99 -9.25 -12.98 3.85
CA THR A 99 -10.64 -13.30 3.52
C THR A 99 -11.43 -12.03 3.29
N ILE A 100 -11.64 -11.72 2.01
CA ILE A 100 -12.67 -10.80 1.55
C ILE A 100 -13.91 -11.66 1.24
N PRO A 101 -15.05 -11.45 1.92
CA PRO A 101 -16.29 -12.12 1.56
C PRO A 101 -16.61 -11.94 0.07
N LEU A 102 -16.97 -13.02 -0.64
CA LEU A 102 -17.12 -12.98 -2.10
C LEU A 102 -18.27 -12.06 -2.54
N ASP A 103 -19.31 -11.94 -1.73
CA ASP A 103 -20.40 -10.99 -1.93
C ASP A 103 -19.91 -9.54 -1.87
N LEU A 104 -19.07 -9.21 -0.88
CA LEU A 104 -18.43 -7.90 -0.80
C LEU A 104 -17.46 -7.66 -1.97
N ALA A 105 -16.64 -8.66 -2.33
CA ALA A 105 -15.72 -8.58 -3.45
C ALA A 105 -16.46 -8.30 -4.76
N GLN A 106 -17.60 -8.95 -4.98
CA GLN A 106 -18.44 -8.76 -6.15
C GLN A 106 -19.01 -7.34 -6.22
N VAL A 107 -19.43 -6.77 -5.10
CA VAL A 107 -19.89 -5.38 -5.03
C VAL A 107 -18.76 -4.43 -5.41
N VAL A 108 -17.61 -4.53 -4.76
CA VAL A 108 -16.45 -3.63 -5.02
C VAL A 108 -15.98 -3.71 -6.47
N VAL A 109 -15.86 -4.91 -7.04
CA VAL A 109 -15.43 -5.09 -8.43
C VAL A 109 -16.45 -4.49 -9.42
N SER A 110 -17.75 -4.64 -9.15
CA SER A 110 -18.83 -4.11 -10.01
C SER A 110 -18.88 -2.59 -10.11
N VAL A 111 -18.34 -1.90 -9.09
CA VAL A 111 -18.28 -0.43 -9.04
C VAL A 111 -17.21 0.11 -10.00
N GLY A 112 -16.10 -0.60 -10.17
CA GLY A 112 -15.03 -0.21 -11.09
C GLY A 112 -13.91 0.64 -10.47
N GLU A 113 -13.01 1.14 -11.31
CA GLU A 113 -11.87 1.95 -10.86
C GLU A 113 -12.32 3.35 -10.44
N GLY A 114 -11.76 3.81 -9.32
CA GLY A 114 -11.92 5.19 -8.88
C GLY A 114 -10.95 6.10 -9.63
N HIS A 115 -11.39 7.33 -9.92
CA HIS A 115 -10.55 8.39 -10.46
C HIS A 115 -10.66 9.66 -9.61
N TRP A 116 -9.57 10.43 -9.56
CA TRP A 116 -9.59 11.77 -8.99
C TRP A 116 -10.20 12.77 -9.99
N GLY A 117 -11.01 13.69 -9.50
CA GLY A 117 -11.63 14.76 -10.27
C GLY A 117 -12.17 15.88 -9.37
N ALA A 118 -12.58 16.99 -9.95
CA ALA A 118 -13.23 18.09 -9.26
C ALA A 118 -14.50 18.50 -10.02
N THR A 119 -15.55 18.86 -9.29
CA THR A 119 -16.72 19.54 -9.87
C THR A 119 -16.37 20.98 -10.21
N GLU A 120 -17.28 21.68 -10.88
CA GLU A 120 -17.20 23.14 -10.97
C GLU A 120 -17.25 23.78 -9.57
N ALA A 121 -16.75 25.01 -9.45
CA ALA A 121 -16.90 25.80 -8.23
C ALA A 121 -18.36 26.20 -8.07
N LEU A 122 -18.96 25.87 -6.92
CA LEU A 122 -20.36 26.12 -6.62
C LEU A 122 -20.48 26.91 -5.32
N ASP A 123 -21.64 27.54 -5.13
CA ASP A 123 -22.03 28.07 -3.82
C ASP A 123 -22.55 26.94 -2.91
N ALA A 124 -22.87 27.27 -1.66
CA ALA A 124 -23.33 26.28 -0.69
C ALA A 124 -24.59 25.53 -1.14
N GLU A 125 -25.52 26.22 -1.80
CA GLU A 125 -26.75 25.62 -2.30
C GLU A 125 -26.47 24.69 -3.50
N GLY A 126 -25.59 25.10 -4.40
CA GLY A 126 -25.10 24.29 -5.50
C GLY A 126 -24.42 23.01 -5.03
N HIS A 127 -23.57 23.09 -3.99
CA HIS A 127 -22.99 21.90 -3.36
C HIS A 127 -24.06 20.98 -2.76
N GLY A 128 -25.10 21.54 -2.11
CA GLY A 128 -26.24 20.76 -1.62
C GLY A 128 -26.98 20.01 -2.73
N ARG A 129 -27.21 20.67 -3.87
CA ARG A 129 -27.87 20.05 -5.04
C ARG A 129 -27.02 18.93 -5.66
N GLU A 130 -25.71 19.16 -5.83
CA GLU A 130 -24.77 18.13 -6.32
C GLU A 130 -24.75 16.90 -5.40
N ALA A 131 -24.76 17.10 -4.08
CA ALA A 131 -24.79 16.00 -3.13
C ALA A 131 -26.07 15.16 -3.26
N VAL A 132 -27.23 15.81 -3.37
CA VAL A 132 -28.51 15.12 -3.57
C VAL A 132 -28.52 14.35 -4.89
N GLU A 133 -28.01 14.96 -5.96
CA GLU A 133 -27.96 14.34 -7.29
C GLU A 133 -27.01 13.13 -7.31
N ASN A 134 -25.87 13.20 -6.62
CA ASN A 134 -24.94 12.07 -6.48
C ASN A 134 -25.59 10.87 -5.77
N VAL A 135 -26.36 11.12 -4.70
CA VAL A 135 -27.14 10.08 -4.02
C VAL A 135 -28.15 9.44 -4.97
N ARG A 136 -28.91 10.24 -5.72
CA ARG A 136 -29.89 9.73 -6.70
C ARG A 136 -29.26 8.84 -7.76
N ARG A 137 -28.16 9.27 -8.36
CA ARG A 137 -27.41 8.46 -9.35
C ARG A 137 -26.91 7.14 -8.77
N THR A 138 -26.50 7.15 -7.50
CA THR A 138 -26.08 5.94 -6.79
C THR A 138 -27.26 4.99 -6.57
N LEU A 139 -28.40 5.51 -6.09
CA LEU A 139 -29.63 4.72 -5.92
C LEU A 139 -30.07 4.09 -7.24
N GLU A 140 -30.12 4.88 -8.32
CA GLU A 140 -30.46 4.41 -9.67
C GLU A 140 -29.50 3.31 -10.15
N ARG A 141 -28.19 3.52 -9.99
CA ARG A 141 -27.16 2.56 -10.39
C ARG A 141 -27.32 1.19 -9.71
N PHE A 142 -27.74 1.17 -8.45
CA PHE A 142 -27.91 -0.05 -7.67
C PHE A 142 -29.38 -0.55 -7.59
N GLY A 143 -30.32 0.13 -8.25
CA GLY A 143 -31.73 -0.23 -8.19
C GLY A 143 -32.35 -0.11 -6.79
N LEU A 144 -31.87 0.83 -5.97
CA LEU A 144 -32.34 1.05 -4.61
C LEU A 144 -33.52 2.06 -4.57
N PRO A 145 -34.49 1.89 -3.65
CA PRO A 145 -35.60 2.82 -3.50
C PRO A 145 -35.16 4.18 -2.92
N ASP A 146 -35.82 5.26 -3.34
CA ASP A 146 -35.64 6.63 -2.81
C ASP A 146 -36.50 6.81 -1.54
N GLU A 147 -35.97 6.33 -0.41
CA GLU A 147 -36.60 6.36 0.92
C GLU A 147 -35.68 7.00 1.98
N PRO A 148 -36.21 7.52 3.10
CA PRO A 148 -35.39 8.08 4.17
C PRO A 148 -34.37 7.06 4.72
N ARG A 149 -33.08 7.43 4.75
CA ARG A 149 -31.98 6.58 5.22
C ARG A 149 -30.97 7.39 6.03
N GLU A 150 -30.27 6.70 6.93
CA GLU A 150 -29.18 7.29 7.71
C GLU A 150 -27.96 7.56 6.81
N MET A 151 -27.28 8.68 7.07
CA MET A 151 -25.97 8.93 6.48
C MET A 151 -24.88 8.47 7.45
N HIS A 152 -23.98 7.62 6.97
CA HIS A 152 -22.83 7.18 7.74
C HIS A 152 -21.65 8.14 7.53
N GLY A 153 -20.87 8.37 8.59
CA GLY A 153 -19.74 9.28 8.57
C GLY A 153 -18.72 8.98 9.65
N VAL A 154 -17.56 9.58 9.50
CA VAL A 154 -16.50 9.64 10.49
C VAL A 154 -16.72 10.94 11.27
N PHE A 155 -16.87 10.81 12.58
CA PHE A 155 -17.10 11.93 13.50
C PHE A 155 -15.95 12.05 14.47
N THR A 156 -15.69 13.25 14.96
CA THR A 156 -14.83 13.48 16.12
C THR A 156 -15.55 13.03 17.39
N GLU A 157 -14.81 12.90 18.50
CA GLU A 157 -15.38 12.53 19.81
C GLU A 157 -16.45 13.53 20.31
N ASP A 158 -16.32 14.80 19.91
CA ASP A 158 -17.29 15.86 20.17
C ASP A 158 -18.42 15.97 19.10
N GLY A 159 -18.53 14.98 18.21
CA GLY A 159 -19.64 14.85 17.26
C GLY A 159 -19.54 15.69 15.99
N ARG A 160 -18.40 16.34 15.71
CA ARG A 160 -18.18 17.06 14.44
C ARG A 160 -17.90 16.07 13.33
N LEU A 161 -18.56 16.25 12.18
CA LEU A 161 -18.36 15.42 10.99
C LEU A 161 -17.00 15.70 10.33
N ILE A 162 -16.14 14.70 10.26
CA ILE A 162 -14.85 14.72 9.53
C ILE A 162 -15.07 14.41 8.05
N ALA A 163 -15.82 13.34 7.78
CA ALA A 163 -16.14 12.92 6.43
C ALA A 163 -17.37 12.04 6.43
N LEU A 164 -18.24 12.19 5.44
CA LEU A 164 -19.27 11.19 5.18
C LEU A 164 -18.62 10.00 4.45
N SER A 165 -19.09 8.78 4.69
CA SER A 165 -18.66 7.61 3.90
C SER A 165 -19.13 7.68 2.44
N GLY A 166 -19.75 8.80 2.04
CA GLY A 166 -19.56 9.55 0.78
C GLY A 166 -20.26 10.92 0.88
N MET A 167 -19.93 12.03 0.18
CA MET A 167 -18.65 12.58 -0.30
C MET A 167 -18.29 13.76 0.64
N SER A 168 -17.02 13.85 1.05
CA SER A 168 -16.50 14.90 1.94
C SER A 168 -15.63 15.91 1.18
N PRO A 169 -15.68 17.23 1.49
CA PRO A 169 -14.90 18.28 0.82
C PRO A 169 -13.42 18.39 1.25
N ASN A 170 -12.93 17.46 2.08
CA ASN A 170 -11.61 17.61 2.70
C ASN A 170 -10.47 17.20 1.76
N SER A 171 -9.66 18.19 1.37
CA SER A 171 -8.32 18.11 0.76
C SER A 171 -8.18 17.22 -0.49
N PRO A 172 -7.76 17.79 -1.65
CA PRO A 172 -7.38 17.01 -2.83
C PRO A 172 -6.44 15.84 -2.57
N GLN A 173 -5.58 15.94 -1.55
CA GLN A 173 -4.66 14.89 -1.15
C GLN A 173 -5.37 13.70 -0.49
N VAL A 174 -6.35 13.95 0.37
CA VAL A 174 -7.15 12.90 1.03
C VAL A 174 -7.97 12.13 -0.01
N ALA A 175 -8.61 12.84 -0.93
CA ALA A 175 -9.36 12.21 -2.03
C ALA A 175 -8.48 11.40 -2.99
N ARG A 176 -7.26 11.87 -3.29
CA ARG A 176 -6.25 11.08 -4.02
C ARG A 176 -5.85 9.81 -3.26
N GLY A 177 -5.62 9.92 -1.95
CA GLY A 177 -5.32 8.79 -1.07
C GLY A 177 -6.44 7.75 -1.05
N LEU A 178 -7.70 8.20 -0.92
CA LEU A 178 -8.89 7.34 -0.97
C LEU A 178 -9.06 6.67 -2.34
N THR A 179 -8.76 7.37 -3.43
CA THR A 179 -8.78 6.79 -4.78
C THR A 179 -7.75 5.66 -4.91
N ALA A 180 -6.53 5.86 -4.42
CA ALA A 180 -5.49 4.84 -4.42
C ALA A 180 -5.88 3.63 -3.54
N ALA A 181 -6.39 3.88 -2.33
CA ALA A 181 -6.86 2.84 -1.42
C ALA A 181 -8.02 2.03 -2.02
N TRP A 182 -8.98 2.69 -2.67
CA TRP A 182 -10.08 2.04 -3.38
C TRP A 182 -9.59 1.12 -4.49
N ASN A 183 -8.69 1.62 -5.34
CA ASN A 183 -8.16 0.83 -6.45
C ASN A 183 -7.34 -0.37 -5.95
N LEU A 184 -6.61 -0.22 -4.84
CA LEU A 184 -5.91 -1.33 -4.19
C LEU A 184 -6.90 -2.37 -3.62
N LEU A 185 -7.94 -1.93 -2.90
CA LEU A 185 -9.00 -2.82 -2.40
C LEU A 185 -9.67 -3.59 -3.56
N ARG A 186 -9.98 -2.90 -4.66
CA ARG A 186 -10.57 -3.51 -5.85
C ARG A 186 -9.67 -4.59 -6.44
N GLN A 187 -8.35 -4.38 -6.50
CA GLN A 187 -7.41 -5.39 -6.97
C GLN A 187 -7.44 -6.65 -6.09
N PHE A 188 -7.48 -6.48 -4.76
CA PHE A 188 -7.63 -7.62 -3.85
C PHE A 188 -8.98 -8.34 -4.01
N CYS A 189 -10.07 -7.60 -4.17
CA CYS A 189 -11.40 -8.17 -4.43
C CYS A 189 -11.42 -8.97 -5.74
N GLN A 190 -10.83 -8.43 -6.81
CA GLN A 190 -10.72 -9.11 -8.10
C GLN A 190 -9.92 -10.41 -7.98
N ALA A 191 -8.77 -10.37 -7.31
CA ALA A 191 -7.95 -11.56 -7.06
C ALA A 191 -8.70 -12.63 -6.26
N ALA A 192 -9.50 -12.24 -5.27
CA ALA A 192 -10.33 -13.16 -4.49
C ALA A 192 -11.40 -13.87 -5.36
N LEU A 193 -12.09 -13.12 -6.23
CA LEU A 193 -13.07 -13.69 -7.16
C LEU A 193 -12.42 -14.65 -8.18
N ASP A 194 -11.25 -14.31 -8.70
CA ASP A 194 -10.56 -15.15 -9.70
C ASP A 194 -9.99 -16.43 -9.08
N ALA A 195 -9.50 -16.37 -7.84
CA ALA A 195 -9.11 -17.55 -7.07
C ALA A 195 -10.30 -18.51 -6.85
N ALA A 196 -11.48 -17.98 -6.51
CA ALA A 196 -12.68 -18.79 -6.29
C ALA A 196 -13.16 -19.52 -7.57
N LYS A 197 -13.01 -18.90 -8.76
CA LYS A 197 -13.34 -19.54 -10.04
C LYS A 197 -12.44 -20.72 -10.39
N THR A 198 -11.19 -20.71 -9.93
CA THR A 198 -10.19 -21.75 -10.24
C THR A 198 -10.36 -23.01 -9.37
N GLN A 199 -11.19 -22.93 -8.31
CA GLN A 199 -11.46 -24.03 -7.38
C GLN A 199 -12.73 -24.84 -7.75
N LEU A 200 -13.42 -24.47 -8.83
CA LEU A 200 -14.60 -25.14 -9.39
C LEU A 200 -14.25 -25.88 -10.68
#